data_AF-A0A922CJ77-F1
#
_entry.id   AF-A0A922CJ77-F1
#
_cell.length_a   1.000
_cell.length_b   1.000
_cell.length_c   1.000
_cell.angle_alpha   90.00
_cell.angle_beta   90.00
_cell.angle_gamma   90.00
#
_symmetry.space_group_name_H-M   'P 1'
#
loop_
_entity.id
_entity.type
_entity.pdbx_description
1 polymer ?
#
loop_
_entity_poly.entity_id
_entity_poly.type
_entity_poly.pdbx_seq_one_letter_code
_entity_poly.pdbx_strand_id
1 'polypeptide(L)'
;MGRQHTQKNLAFWVPVKRNKVHPANLKKQTPATFQKSLRATLLIGQAFSLLPVVGIFSNDANNVKFIITSWKCFYSFLSFFGQIFIVVMCIIRVVSTEATLNATTPIIFYGTTCFTMLMFFRVATAWPDLVQHVAKTEELYPNYDNKLTRTCQITCAVVLLLALSEHILSLLSAFAGAIMCFPNKSVYEGFARHFYPWVFNCLPYSPLLGMITQFLHFQSTFIWNFSDLFVICMSYYLTSRLDHVNKKLAAAQGKYLPEIFWKSTREEYCRATQLVRKVDEVISGIVFVSFANNLFFICLQLFNTLE
;
A
#
# COMPACT_ATOMS: atom_id res chain seq x y z
N MET A 1 -45.24 -74.82 22.47
CA MET A 1 -44.21 -74.42 21.48
C MET A 1 -43.97 -72.92 21.61
N GLY A 2 -42.89 -72.52 22.27
CA GLY A 2 -42.54 -71.12 22.47
C GLY A 2 -41.83 -70.53 21.26
N ARG A 3 -42.15 -69.28 20.92
CA ARG A 3 -41.32 -68.41 20.06
C ARG A 3 -41.04 -67.12 20.83
N GLN A 4 -39.78 -66.98 21.23
CA GLN A 4 -39.22 -65.77 21.83
C GLN A 4 -39.25 -64.63 20.81
N HIS A 5 -39.85 -63.50 21.19
CA HIS A 5 -39.70 -62.22 20.49
C HIS A 5 -38.53 -61.47 21.12
N THR A 6 -37.36 -61.51 20.50
CA THR A 6 -36.19 -60.74 20.93
C THR A 6 -36.30 -59.32 20.37
N GLN A 7 -36.85 -58.39 21.16
CA GLN A 7 -36.79 -56.96 20.88
C GLN A 7 -35.35 -56.48 21.11
N LYS A 8 -34.55 -56.39 20.05
CA LYS A 8 -33.24 -55.74 20.10
C LYS A 8 -33.45 -54.22 20.18
N ASN A 9 -33.47 -53.69 21.40
CA ASN A 9 -33.25 -52.27 21.65
C ASN A 9 -31.82 -51.91 21.24
N LEU A 10 -31.64 -51.48 19.98
CA LEU A 10 -30.43 -50.77 19.55
C LEU A 10 -30.50 -49.33 20.11
N ALA A 11 -30.33 -49.22 21.43
CA ALA A 11 -29.94 -47.97 22.04
C ALA A 11 -28.52 -47.66 21.54
N PHE A 12 -28.43 -46.72 20.61
CA PHE A 12 -27.19 -46.21 20.06
C PHE A 12 -26.39 -45.58 21.22
N TRP A 13 -25.48 -46.38 21.78
CA TRP A 13 -24.51 -45.94 22.78
C TRP A 13 -23.59 -44.92 22.13
N VAL A 14 -23.95 -43.64 22.18
CA VAL A 14 -22.98 -42.57 22.02
C VAL A 14 -22.21 -42.51 23.35
N PRO A 15 -20.92 -42.86 23.38
CA PRO A 15 -20.15 -42.79 24.62
C PRO A 15 -20.07 -41.34 25.09
N VAL A 16 -20.82 -41.01 26.15
CA VAL A 16 -20.93 -39.68 26.79
C VAL A 16 -19.56 -39.13 27.21
N LYS A 17 -18.52 -39.98 27.34
CA LYS A 17 -17.16 -39.58 27.69
C LYS A 17 -16.35 -38.92 26.57
N ARG A 18 -16.81 -38.91 25.30
CA ARG A 18 -16.10 -38.23 24.19
C ARG A 18 -16.65 -36.85 23.81
N ASN A 19 -17.72 -36.38 24.47
CA ASN A 19 -18.29 -35.05 24.24
C ASN A 19 -17.82 -33.98 25.23
N LYS A 20 -16.67 -34.17 25.87
CA LYS A 20 -16.01 -33.09 26.60
C LYS A 20 -15.01 -32.42 25.66
N VAL A 21 -15.46 -31.37 24.99
CA VAL A 21 -14.53 -30.37 24.44
C VAL A 21 -13.87 -29.72 25.66
N HIS A 22 -12.66 -30.16 25.99
CA HIS A 22 -11.88 -29.49 27.02
C HIS A 22 -11.67 -28.03 26.57
N PRO A 23 -12.03 -27.01 27.39
CA PRO A 23 -11.77 -25.61 27.06
C PRO A 23 -10.28 -25.25 27.06
N ALA A 24 -9.39 -26.24 27.18
CA ALA A 24 -7.95 -26.07 27.15
C ALA A 24 -7.47 -26.01 25.69
N ASN A 25 -7.06 -24.80 25.28
CA ASN A 25 -6.49 -24.43 23.98
C ASN A 25 -7.47 -24.09 22.84
N LEU A 26 -8.54 -23.35 23.13
CA LEU A 26 -8.88 -22.26 22.19
C LEU A 26 -7.73 -21.26 22.28
N LYS A 27 -6.69 -21.47 21.46
CA LYS A 27 -5.63 -20.50 21.22
C LYS A 27 -6.38 -19.19 20.97
N LYS A 28 -6.24 -18.18 21.85
CA LYS A 28 -6.86 -16.86 21.65
C LYS A 28 -6.34 -16.34 20.32
N GLN A 29 -7.05 -16.62 19.23
CA GLN A 29 -6.69 -16.15 17.92
C GLN A 29 -7.05 -14.66 17.94
N THR A 30 -6.03 -13.82 18.02
CA THR A 30 -6.24 -12.38 17.85
C THR A 30 -6.76 -12.17 16.43
N PRO A 31 -7.90 -11.49 16.25
CA PRO A 31 -8.43 -11.23 14.91
C PRO A 31 -7.39 -10.47 14.08
N ALA A 32 -7.27 -10.85 12.80
CA ALA A 32 -6.46 -10.13 11.84
C ALA A 32 -7.23 -8.87 11.43
N THR A 33 -6.99 -7.77 12.15
CA THR A 33 -7.64 -6.49 11.84
C THR A 33 -6.98 -5.80 10.67
N PHE A 34 -7.77 -5.03 9.93
CA PHE A 34 -7.32 -4.16 8.85
C PHE A 34 -6.18 -3.24 9.30
N GLN A 35 -6.37 -2.60 10.46
CA GLN A 35 -5.38 -1.69 11.03
C GLN A 35 -4.06 -2.40 11.37
N LYS A 36 -4.11 -3.62 11.91
CA LYS A 36 -2.90 -4.41 12.20
C LYS A 36 -2.19 -4.86 10.92
N SER A 37 -2.95 -5.20 9.90
CA SER A 37 -2.42 -5.67 8.61
C SER A 37 -1.70 -4.56 7.84
N LEU A 38 -2.24 -3.34 7.86
CA LEU A 38 -1.66 -2.19 7.16
C LEU A 38 -0.71 -1.35 8.00
N ARG A 39 -0.57 -1.63 9.30
CA ARG A 39 0.26 -0.83 10.21
C ARG A 39 1.68 -0.61 9.69
N ALA A 40 2.34 -1.66 9.20
CA ALA A 40 3.69 -1.54 8.65
C ALA A 40 3.71 -0.59 7.43
N THR A 41 2.83 -0.84 6.46
CA THR A 41 2.67 0.01 5.26
C THR A 41 2.43 1.47 5.65
N LEU A 42 1.51 1.75 6.58
CA LEU A 42 1.20 3.11 7.01
C LEU A 42 2.38 3.81 7.70
N LEU A 43 3.13 3.09 8.54
CA LEU A 43 4.31 3.65 9.21
C LEU A 43 5.40 4.04 8.21
N ILE A 44 5.61 3.19 7.21
CA ILE A 44 6.61 3.43 6.18
C ILE A 44 6.16 4.60 5.29
N GLY A 45 4.89 4.66 4.91
CA GLY A 45 4.33 5.83 4.21
C GLY A 45 4.56 7.13 4.96
N GLN A 46 4.38 7.13 6.29
CA GLN A 46 4.61 8.31 7.13
C GLN A 46 6.06 8.75 7.21
N ALA A 47 7.02 7.83 7.16
CA ALA A 47 8.44 8.18 7.10
C ALA A 47 8.78 9.02 5.85
N PHE A 48 8.02 8.83 4.77
CA PHE A 48 8.19 9.53 3.49
C PHE A 48 7.11 10.58 3.22
N SER A 49 6.51 11.12 4.28
CA SER A 49 5.55 12.22 4.26
C SER A 49 4.19 11.90 3.61
N LEU A 50 3.83 10.62 3.49
CA LEU A 50 2.53 10.18 2.99
C LEU A 50 1.59 9.81 4.15
N LEU A 51 0.28 9.95 3.92
CA LEU A 51 -0.78 9.61 4.89
C LEU A 51 -0.55 10.17 6.30
N PRO A 52 -0.58 11.51 6.50
CA PRO A 52 -0.28 12.14 7.78
C PRO A 52 -1.41 11.99 8.83
N VAL A 53 -1.78 10.76 9.17
CA VAL A 53 -2.77 10.41 10.19
C VAL A 53 -2.13 10.13 11.57
N VAL A 54 -2.88 10.40 12.62
CA VAL A 54 -2.49 10.17 14.02
C VAL A 54 -3.24 8.94 14.54
N GLY A 55 -2.62 8.19 15.46
CA GLY A 55 -3.28 7.06 16.14
C GLY A 55 -3.09 5.67 15.50
N ILE A 56 -2.21 5.51 14.51
CA ILE A 56 -1.97 4.21 13.84
C ILE A 56 -1.55 3.10 14.80
N PHE A 57 -0.85 3.46 15.89
CA PHE A 57 -0.37 2.51 16.88
C PHE A 57 -1.47 1.98 17.82
N SER A 58 -2.62 2.66 17.88
CA SER A 58 -3.77 2.18 18.67
C SER A 58 -4.35 0.92 18.03
N ASN A 59 -4.95 0.04 18.84
CA ASN A 59 -5.71 -1.10 18.32
C ASN A 59 -7.18 -0.76 18.10
N ASP A 60 -7.60 0.45 18.50
CA ASP A 60 -8.96 0.93 18.37
C ASP A 60 -9.05 1.95 17.22
N ALA A 61 -9.97 1.66 16.29
CA ALA A 61 -10.23 2.47 15.11
C ALA A 61 -10.68 3.90 15.44
N ASN A 62 -11.32 4.13 16.59
CA ASN A 62 -11.80 5.46 17.01
C ASN A 62 -10.65 6.41 17.37
N ASN A 63 -9.46 5.87 17.64
CA ASN A 63 -8.27 6.67 17.94
C ASN A 63 -7.53 7.13 16.69
N VAL A 64 -7.87 6.61 15.50
CA VAL A 64 -7.30 7.07 14.24
C VAL A 64 -7.98 8.37 13.83
N LYS A 65 -7.21 9.46 13.75
CA LYS A 65 -7.72 10.80 13.44
C LYS A 65 -6.80 11.52 12.47
N PHE A 66 -7.38 12.35 11.62
CA PHE A 66 -6.65 13.30 10.80
C PHE A 66 -6.57 14.64 11.52
N ILE A 67 -5.34 15.14 11.76
CA ILE A 67 -5.10 16.40 12.47
C ILE A 67 -4.14 17.24 11.64
N ILE A 68 -4.67 18.32 11.04
CA ILE A 68 -3.92 19.18 10.13
C ILE A 68 -2.75 19.92 10.81
N THR A 69 -2.88 20.20 12.11
CA THR A 69 -1.84 20.88 12.92
C THR A 69 -0.73 19.94 13.40
N SER A 70 -0.78 18.66 13.02
CA SER A 70 0.27 17.71 13.41
C SER A 70 1.58 17.96 12.66
N TRP A 71 2.71 17.68 13.31
CA TRP A 71 4.04 17.71 12.68
C TRP A 71 4.11 16.87 11.39
N LYS A 72 3.35 15.78 11.32
CA LYS A 72 3.25 14.93 10.13
C LYS A 72 2.66 15.68 8.94
N CYS A 73 1.61 16.47 9.16
CA CYS A 73 1.05 17.32 8.10
C CYS A 73 2.03 18.41 7.68
N PHE A 74 2.73 19.03 8.63
CA PHE A 74 3.79 20.00 8.31
C PHE A 74 4.88 19.38 7.43
N TYR A 75 5.35 18.18 7.77
CA TYR A 75 6.31 17.43 6.96
C TYR A 75 5.77 17.11 5.55
N SER A 76 4.52 16.66 5.43
CA SER A 76 3.85 16.46 4.13
C SER A 76 3.79 17.74 3.30
N PHE A 77 3.45 18.90 3.89
CA PHE A 77 3.42 20.17 3.18
C PHE A 77 4.81 20.61 2.73
N LEU A 78 5.82 20.51 3.60
CA LEU A 78 7.20 20.86 3.26
C LEU A 78 7.73 20.02 2.10
N SER A 79 7.55 18.70 2.17
CA SER A 79 7.90 17.80 1.07
C SER A 79 7.14 18.13 -0.20
N PHE A 80 5.85 18.46 -0.12
CA PHE A 80 5.05 18.82 -1.29
C PHE A 80 5.58 20.09 -1.98
N PHE A 81 5.89 21.14 -1.23
CA PHE A 81 6.52 22.34 -1.78
C PHE A 81 7.91 22.06 -2.37
N GLY A 82 8.70 21.19 -1.74
CA GLY A 82 9.96 20.72 -2.30
C GLY A 82 9.79 20.01 -3.65
N GLN A 83 8.79 19.16 -3.79
CA GLN A 83 8.48 18.48 -5.05
C GLN A 83 8.01 19.48 -6.13
N ILE A 84 7.15 20.44 -5.79
CA ILE A 84 6.76 21.53 -6.73
C ILE A 84 7.98 22.29 -7.21
N PHE A 85 8.89 22.65 -6.29
CA PHE A 85 10.12 23.34 -6.64
C PHE A 85 10.92 22.57 -7.70
N ILE A 86 11.08 21.25 -7.52
CA ILE A 86 11.78 20.40 -8.50
C ILE A 86 11.03 20.38 -9.85
N VAL A 87 9.70 20.24 -9.86
CA VAL A 87 8.89 20.28 -11.09
C VAL A 87 9.09 21.60 -11.85
N VAL A 88 9.06 22.73 -11.14
CA VAL A 88 9.29 24.06 -11.74
C VAL A 88 10.67 24.14 -12.37
N MET A 89 11.71 23.65 -11.69
CA MET A 89 13.07 23.60 -12.25
C MET A 89 13.16 22.70 -13.50
N CYS A 90 12.46 21.57 -13.53
CA CYS A 90 12.38 20.74 -14.73
C CYS A 90 11.68 21.45 -15.89
N ILE A 91 10.59 22.17 -15.64
CA ILE A 91 9.86 22.94 -16.66
C ILE A 91 10.75 24.05 -17.23
N ILE A 92 11.43 24.82 -16.37
CA ILE A 92 12.35 25.89 -16.80
C ILE A 92 13.44 25.31 -17.72
N ARG A 93 14.01 24.15 -17.39
CA ARG A 93 15.01 23.50 -18.25
C ARG A 93 14.45 23.14 -19.63
N VAL A 94 13.25 22.56 -19.69
CA VAL A 94 12.63 22.16 -20.97
C VAL A 94 12.22 23.37 -21.81
N VAL A 95 11.84 24.49 -21.20
CA VAL A 95 11.58 25.73 -21.95
C VAL A 95 12.89 26.35 -22.47
N SER A 96 13.99 26.16 -21.76
CA SER A 96 15.30 26.75 -22.09
C SER A 96 16.17 25.88 -23.00
N THR A 97 15.78 24.62 -23.24
CA THR A 97 16.48 23.63 -24.06
C THR A 97 15.51 23.07 -25.11
N GLU A 98 15.99 22.43 -26.17
CA GLU A 98 15.08 21.74 -27.08
C GLU A 98 14.26 20.65 -26.36
N ALA A 99 12.96 20.60 -26.66
CA ALA A 99 12.02 19.66 -26.07
C ALA A 99 12.27 18.24 -26.60
N THR A 100 13.18 17.53 -25.96
CA THR A 100 13.43 16.10 -26.20
C THR A 100 12.65 15.24 -25.21
N LEU A 101 12.37 13.98 -25.58
CA LEU A 101 11.70 13.02 -24.69
C LEU A 101 12.47 12.86 -23.37
N ASN A 102 13.80 12.75 -23.45
CA ASN A 102 14.69 12.65 -22.28
C ASN A 102 14.61 13.87 -21.35
N ALA A 103 14.37 15.07 -21.89
CA ALA A 103 14.19 16.27 -21.09
C ALA A 103 12.81 16.33 -20.43
N THR A 104 11.80 15.65 -20.99
CA THR A 104 10.42 15.65 -20.51
C THR A 104 10.15 14.58 -19.45
N THR A 105 10.89 13.46 -19.47
CA THR A 105 10.74 12.37 -18.48
C THR A 105 10.80 12.84 -17.01
N PRO A 106 11.77 13.68 -16.59
CA PRO A 106 11.79 14.19 -15.22
C PRO A 106 10.55 15.01 -14.84
N ILE A 107 9.98 15.79 -15.78
CA ILE A 107 8.76 16.57 -15.52
C ILE A 107 7.62 15.63 -15.17
N ILE A 108 7.44 14.56 -15.96
CA ILE A 108 6.38 13.59 -15.73
C ILE A 108 6.62 12.86 -14.41
N PHE A 109 7.84 12.42 -14.13
CA PHE A 109 8.20 11.73 -12.88
C PHE A 109 7.90 12.55 -11.61
N TYR A 110 8.36 13.81 -11.55
CA TYR A 110 8.11 14.66 -10.39
C TYR A 110 6.66 15.18 -10.36
N GLY A 111 6.05 15.38 -11.53
CA GLY A 111 4.65 15.79 -11.64
C GLY A 111 3.69 14.71 -11.13
N THR A 112 3.90 13.44 -11.51
CA THR A 112 3.10 12.31 -11.00
C THR A 112 3.37 12.08 -9.51
N THR A 113 4.58 12.35 -9.03
CA THR A 113 4.88 12.34 -7.59
C THR A 113 4.05 13.39 -6.83
N CYS A 114 4.02 14.64 -7.29
CA CYS A 114 3.19 15.70 -6.70
C CYS A 114 1.71 15.29 -6.67
N PHE A 115 1.20 14.76 -7.78
CA PHE A 115 -0.19 14.32 -7.86
C PHE A 115 -0.48 13.15 -6.93
N THR A 116 0.44 12.18 -6.82
CA THR A 116 0.36 11.05 -5.87
C THR A 116 0.31 11.56 -4.43
N MET A 117 1.14 12.53 -4.06
CA MET A 117 1.11 13.15 -2.73
C MET A 117 -0.24 13.80 -2.43
N LEU A 118 -0.82 14.52 -3.39
CA LEU A 118 -2.15 15.11 -3.26
C LEU A 118 -3.23 14.04 -3.06
N MET A 119 -3.17 12.94 -3.81
CA MET A 119 -4.11 11.83 -3.64
C MET A 119 -3.97 11.18 -2.26
N PHE A 120 -2.75 10.92 -1.79
CA PHE A 120 -2.52 10.42 -0.44
C PHE A 120 -2.97 11.39 0.65
N PHE A 121 -2.85 12.69 0.43
CA PHE A 121 -3.38 13.68 1.36
C PHE A 121 -4.91 13.63 1.42
N ARG A 122 -5.59 13.51 0.27
CA ARG A 122 -7.05 13.29 0.23
C ARG A 122 -7.44 12.00 0.94
N VAL A 123 -6.72 10.89 0.70
CA VAL A 123 -6.94 9.64 1.42
C VAL A 123 -6.76 9.84 2.92
N ALA A 124 -5.76 10.58 3.37
CA ALA A 124 -5.54 10.84 4.79
C ALA A 124 -6.74 11.53 5.47
N THR A 125 -7.46 12.40 4.75
CA THR A 125 -8.67 13.06 5.28
C THR A 125 -9.85 12.10 5.43
N ALA A 126 -10.04 11.18 4.49
CA ALA A 126 -11.11 10.18 4.51
C ALA A 126 -10.73 8.89 5.28
N TRP A 127 -9.46 8.73 5.64
CA TRP A 127 -8.92 7.53 6.28
C TRP A 127 -9.58 7.18 7.63
N PRO A 128 -9.83 8.13 8.55
CA PRO A 128 -10.50 7.83 9.81
C PRO A 128 -11.87 7.18 9.62
N ASP A 129 -12.70 7.73 8.73
CA ASP A 129 -14.03 7.23 8.46
C ASP A 129 -13.97 5.83 7.82
N LEU A 130 -13.01 5.61 6.92
CA LEU A 130 -12.78 4.31 6.31
C LEU A 130 -12.39 3.26 7.37
N VAL A 131 -11.41 3.57 8.23
CA VAL A 131 -10.93 2.64 9.27
C VAL A 131 -12.05 2.31 10.25
N GLN A 132 -12.88 3.28 10.63
CA GLN A 132 -14.03 3.04 11.51
C GLN A 132 -15.10 2.17 10.83
N HIS A 133 -15.42 2.43 9.57
CA HIS A 133 -16.36 1.61 8.81
C HIS A 133 -15.87 0.16 8.65
N VAL A 134 -14.57 0.01 8.35
CA VAL A 134 -13.92 -1.29 8.28
C VAL A 134 -14.02 -1.99 9.63
N ALA A 135 -13.61 -1.35 10.73
CA ALA A 135 -13.61 -1.94 12.06
C ALA A 135 -15.00 -2.45 12.49
N LYS A 136 -16.06 -1.67 12.25
CA LYS A 136 -17.45 -2.12 12.49
C LYS A 136 -17.79 -3.38 11.70
N THR A 137 -17.31 -3.48 10.46
CA THR A 137 -17.50 -4.68 9.62
C THR A 137 -16.69 -5.86 10.14
N GLU A 138 -15.48 -5.64 10.67
CA GLU A 138 -14.65 -6.70 11.26
C GLU A 138 -15.22 -7.23 12.59
N GLU A 139 -15.86 -6.39 13.39
CA GLU A 139 -16.53 -6.79 14.64
C GLU A 139 -17.71 -7.74 14.37
N LEU A 140 -18.46 -7.50 13.28
CA LEU A 140 -19.58 -8.35 12.86
C LEU A 140 -19.10 -9.71 12.33
N TYR A 141 -17.94 -9.75 11.66
CA TYR A 141 -17.37 -10.96 11.07
C TYR A 141 -15.85 -11.01 11.26
N PRO A 142 -15.38 -11.47 12.43
CA PRO A 142 -13.95 -11.53 12.71
C PRO A 142 -13.27 -12.55 11.79
N ASN A 143 -12.25 -12.08 11.08
CA ASN A 143 -11.36 -12.96 10.32
C ASN A 143 -10.15 -13.27 11.20
N TYR A 144 -9.93 -14.55 11.47
CA TYR A 144 -8.81 -15.03 12.28
C TYR A 144 -7.60 -15.47 11.44
N ASP A 145 -7.67 -15.33 10.12
CA ASP A 145 -6.59 -15.70 9.22
C ASP A 145 -5.46 -14.65 9.22
N ASN A 146 -4.48 -14.85 10.10
CA ASN A 146 -3.25 -14.07 10.16
C ASN A 146 -2.36 -14.20 8.91
N LYS A 147 -2.68 -15.11 7.97
CA LYS A 147 -1.96 -15.23 6.70
C LYS A 147 -1.99 -13.92 5.92
N LEU A 148 -3.11 -13.19 5.96
CA LEU A 148 -3.24 -11.89 5.30
C LEU A 148 -2.23 -10.86 5.82
N THR A 149 -2.15 -10.69 7.14
CA THR A 149 -1.19 -9.77 7.78
C THR A 149 0.24 -10.16 7.42
N ARG A 150 0.56 -11.46 7.47
CA ARG A 150 1.90 -11.96 7.11
C ARG A 150 2.21 -11.72 5.63
N THR A 151 1.25 -11.96 4.73
CA THR A 151 1.42 -11.74 3.29
C THR A 151 1.67 -10.26 2.99
N CYS A 152 0.86 -9.33 3.52
CA CYS A 152 1.13 -7.90 3.29
C CYS A 152 2.47 -7.45 3.91
N GLN A 153 2.86 -7.95 5.08
CA GLN A 153 4.17 -7.65 5.67
C GLN A 153 5.34 -8.16 4.83
N ILE A 154 5.25 -9.40 4.33
CA ILE A 154 6.29 -9.98 3.46
C ILE A 154 6.36 -9.20 2.15
N THR A 155 5.22 -8.96 1.49
CA THR A 155 5.18 -8.19 0.24
C THR A 155 5.74 -6.79 0.44
N CYS A 156 5.40 -6.11 1.54
CA CYS A 156 5.97 -4.83 1.90
C CYS A 156 7.49 -4.90 2.05
N ALA A 157 8.02 -5.89 2.78
CA ALA A 157 9.47 -6.06 2.92
C ALA A 157 10.16 -6.30 1.57
N VAL A 158 9.61 -7.19 0.75
CA VAL A 158 10.18 -7.54 -0.56
C VAL A 158 10.20 -6.35 -1.51
N VAL A 159 9.06 -5.66 -1.68
CA VAL A 159 8.95 -4.51 -2.60
C VAL A 159 9.90 -3.39 -2.17
N LEU A 160 9.98 -3.09 -0.88
CA LEU A 160 10.87 -2.05 -0.38
C LEU A 160 12.36 -2.40 -0.52
N LEU A 161 12.73 -3.66 -0.32
CA LEU A 161 14.10 -4.13 -0.56
C LEU A 161 14.49 -4.02 -2.04
N LEU A 162 13.57 -4.38 -2.95
CA LEU A 162 13.80 -4.23 -4.39
C LEU A 162 13.93 -2.76 -4.79
N ALA A 163 13.02 -1.91 -4.32
CA ALA A 163 13.05 -0.47 -4.58
C ALA A 163 14.35 0.18 -4.06
N LEU A 164 14.80 -0.21 -2.86
CA LEU A 164 16.07 0.26 -2.31
C LEU A 164 17.26 -0.20 -3.15
N SER A 165 17.24 -1.46 -3.61
CA SER A 165 18.30 -2.01 -4.46
C SER A 165 18.37 -1.27 -5.78
N GLU A 166 17.23 -1.04 -6.45
CA GLU A 166 17.12 -0.25 -7.67
C GLU A 166 17.69 1.17 -7.46
N HIS A 167 17.32 1.82 -6.37
CA HIS A 167 17.83 3.16 -6.05
C HIS A 167 19.35 3.18 -5.86
N ILE A 168 19.91 2.21 -5.13
CA ILE A 168 21.36 2.10 -4.93
C ILE A 168 22.07 1.87 -6.27
N LEU A 169 21.56 0.98 -7.12
CA LEU A 169 22.14 0.72 -8.45
C LEU A 169 22.10 1.98 -9.34
N SER A 170 20.99 2.72 -9.31
CA SER A 170 20.85 3.99 -10.04
C SER A 170 21.87 5.03 -9.56
N LEU A 171 22.05 5.18 -8.25
CA LEU A 171 23.07 6.06 -7.67
C LEU A 171 24.49 5.65 -8.09
N LEU A 172 24.82 4.36 -8.00
CA LEU A 172 26.13 3.85 -8.38
C LEU A 172 26.44 4.10 -9.87
N SER A 173 25.46 3.87 -10.75
CA SER A 173 25.59 4.19 -12.18
C SER A 173 25.84 5.68 -12.41
N ALA A 174 25.11 6.55 -11.70
CA ALA A 174 25.28 7.99 -11.79
C ALA A 174 26.64 8.48 -11.25
N PHE A 175 27.15 7.88 -10.17
CA PHE A 175 28.50 8.17 -9.66
C PHE A 175 29.57 7.74 -10.67
N ALA A 176 29.43 6.57 -11.30
CA ALA A 176 30.35 6.11 -12.33
C ALA A 176 30.36 7.07 -13.54
N GLY A 177 29.19 7.52 -14.00
CA GLY A 177 29.08 8.50 -15.08
C GLY A 177 29.69 9.87 -14.71
N ALA A 178 29.46 10.34 -13.48
CA ALA A 178 29.98 11.62 -13.03
C ALA A 178 31.52 11.68 -12.95
N ILE A 179 32.18 10.60 -12.52
CA ILE A 179 33.65 10.51 -12.45
C ILE A 179 34.25 10.64 -13.86
N MET A 180 33.61 10.06 -14.87
CA MET A 180 34.05 10.14 -16.26
C MET A 180 33.83 11.53 -16.87
N CYS A 181 32.69 12.17 -16.60
CA CYS A 181 32.34 13.47 -17.18
C CYS A 181 33.00 14.67 -16.49
N PHE A 182 33.32 14.57 -15.18
CA PHE A 182 33.85 15.68 -14.39
C PHE A 182 35.08 15.28 -13.56
N PRO A 183 36.21 14.91 -14.19
CA PRO A 183 37.40 14.45 -13.47
C PRO A 183 38.04 15.52 -12.57
N ASN A 184 37.83 16.81 -12.88
CA ASN A 184 38.47 17.94 -12.20
C ASN A 184 37.61 18.55 -11.07
N LYS A 185 36.44 17.98 -10.76
CA LYS A 185 35.54 18.48 -9.71
C LYS A 185 35.52 17.55 -8.51
N SER A 186 35.05 18.07 -7.37
CA SER A 186 34.77 17.21 -6.22
C SER A 186 33.74 16.13 -6.60
N VAL A 187 33.93 14.90 -6.08
CA VAL A 187 33.12 13.72 -6.46
C VAL A 187 31.62 14.00 -6.32
N TYR A 188 31.21 14.65 -5.23
CA TYR A 188 29.80 14.96 -4.97
C TYR A 188 29.26 16.10 -5.85
N GLU A 189 30.05 17.15 -6.14
CA GLU A 189 29.63 18.21 -7.06
C GLU A 189 29.45 17.67 -8.48
N GLY A 190 30.38 16.84 -8.96
CA GLY A 190 30.29 16.18 -10.25
C GLY A 190 29.02 15.32 -10.34
N PHE A 191 28.76 14.51 -9.30
CA PHE A 191 27.55 13.70 -9.18
C PHE A 191 26.28 14.55 -9.24
N ALA A 192 26.16 15.58 -8.39
CA ALA A 192 24.97 16.41 -8.30
C ALA A 192 24.66 17.10 -9.65
N ARG A 193 25.68 17.63 -10.33
CA ARG A 193 25.52 18.27 -11.64
C ARG A 193 25.15 17.28 -12.76
N HIS A 194 25.74 16.09 -12.73
CA HIS A 194 25.46 15.04 -13.72
C HIS A 194 24.05 14.46 -13.56
N PHE A 195 23.66 14.16 -12.32
CA PHE A 195 22.43 13.44 -12.02
C PHE A 195 21.20 14.37 -11.89
N TYR A 196 21.39 15.63 -11.46
CA TYR A 196 20.33 16.63 -11.34
C TYR A 196 20.55 17.88 -12.24
N PRO A 197 20.69 17.71 -13.57
CA PRO A 197 21.00 18.84 -14.46
C PRO A 197 19.88 19.89 -14.51
N TRP A 198 18.63 19.53 -14.20
CA TRP A 198 17.53 20.51 -14.12
C TRP A 198 17.65 21.50 -12.96
N VAL A 199 18.35 21.15 -11.87
CA VAL A 199 18.59 22.10 -10.76
C VAL A 199 19.89 22.86 -10.99
N PHE A 200 21.00 22.15 -11.25
CA PHE A 200 22.34 22.74 -11.24
C PHE A 200 22.78 23.42 -12.53
N ASN A 201 22.00 23.32 -13.61
CA ASN A 201 22.18 24.18 -14.78
C ASN A 201 21.55 25.56 -14.57
N CYS A 202 20.52 25.66 -13.71
CA CYS A 202 19.82 26.91 -13.43
C CYS A 202 20.36 27.61 -12.17
N LEU A 203 20.72 26.84 -11.13
CA LEU A 203 21.17 27.35 -9.85
C LEU A 203 22.64 27.00 -9.59
N PRO A 204 23.41 27.89 -8.94
CA PRO A 204 24.77 27.58 -8.54
C PRO A 204 24.79 26.42 -7.55
N TYR A 205 25.80 25.55 -7.69
CA TYR A 205 25.95 24.42 -6.79
C TYR A 205 26.23 24.87 -5.35
N SER A 206 25.47 24.32 -4.42
CA SER A 206 25.79 24.35 -2.99
C SER A 206 25.59 22.94 -2.41
N PRO A 207 26.42 22.51 -1.45
CA PRO A 207 26.29 21.17 -0.85
C PRO A 207 24.91 20.94 -0.23
N LEU A 208 24.33 21.98 0.39
CA LEU A 208 22.99 21.91 0.99
C LEU A 208 21.90 21.68 -0.08
N LEU A 209 21.94 22.43 -1.20
CA LEU A 209 21.00 22.23 -2.29
C LEU A 209 21.15 20.83 -2.91
N GLY A 210 22.39 20.35 -3.06
CA GLY A 210 22.69 18.97 -3.47
C GLY A 210 22.01 17.93 -2.59
N MET A 211 22.18 18.04 -1.27
CA MET A 211 21.57 17.12 -0.32
C MET A 211 20.04 17.18 -0.33
N ILE A 212 19.46 18.39 -0.42
CA ILE A 212 18.00 18.57 -0.50
C ILE A 212 17.44 17.96 -1.79
N THR A 213 18.05 18.23 -2.94
CA THR A 213 17.63 17.65 -4.22
C THR A 213 17.75 16.13 -4.22
N GLN A 214 18.83 15.59 -3.64
CA GLN A 214 19.00 14.14 -3.52
C GLN A 214 17.94 13.51 -2.62
N PHE A 215 17.64 14.13 -1.47
CA PHE A 215 16.58 13.68 -0.59
C PHE A 215 15.21 13.70 -1.27
N LEU A 216 14.87 14.79 -1.97
CA LEU A 216 13.61 14.92 -2.69
C LEU A 216 13.50 13.87 -3.80
N HIS A 217 14.58 13.61 -4.54
CA HIS A 217 14.62 12.57 -5.56
C HIS A 217 14.39 11.18 -4.96
N PHE A 218 15.11 10.84 -3.90
CA PHE A 218 14.91 9.57 -3.18
C PHE A 218 13.47 9.44 -2.68
N GLN A 219 12.91 10.53 -2.14
CA GLN A 219 11.53 10.58 -1.72
C GLN A 219 10.56 10.32 -2.89
N SER A 220 10.78 10.90 -4.08
CA SER A 220 9.94 10.65 -5.27
C SER A 220 9.96 9.19 -5.70
N THR A 221 11.14 8.58 -5.79
CA THR A 221 11.28 7.16 -6.14
C THR A 221 10.59 6.26 -5.12
N PHE A 222 10.69 6.61 -3.85
CA PHE A 222 9.99 5.91 -2.78
C PHE A 222 8.46 6.07 -2.90
N ILE A 223 7.96 7.28 -3.12
CA ILE A 223 6.52 7.57 -3.23
C ILE A 223 5.90 6.74 -4.36
N TRP A 224 6.58 6.61 -5.49
CA TRP A 224 6.12 5.77 -6.59
C TRP A 224 5.98 4.30 -6.16
N ASN A 225 7.05 3.69 -5.66
CA ASN A 225 7.03 2.29 -5.20
C ASN A 225 6.01 2.06 -4.08
N PHE A 226 5.86 3.03 -3.19
CA PHE A 226 4.90 2.97 -2.09
C PHE A 226 3.46 3.04 -2.57
N SER A 227 3.16 3.86 -3.58
CA SER A 227 1.83 3.95 -4.18
C SER A 227 1.35 2.58 -4.66
N ASP A 228 2.22 1.87 -5.37
CA ASP A 228 1.92 0.54 -5.89
C ASP A 228 1.77 -0.48 -4.77
N LEU A 229 2.70 -0.46 -3.80
CA LEU A 229 2.63 -1.33 -2.63
C LEU A 229 1.35 -1.11 -1.82
N PHE A 230 0.93 0.14 -1.64
CA PHE A 230 -0.30 0.49 -0.93
C PHE A 230 -1.51 -0.10 -1.63
N VAL A 231 -1.62 0.05 -2.96
CA VAL A 231 -2.68 -0.56 -3.76
C VAL A 231 -2.68 -2.07 -3.61
N ILE A 232 -1.53 -2.73 -3.71
CA ILE A 232 -1.40 -4.19 -3.55
C ILE A 232 -1.91 -4.66 -2.18
N CYS A 233 -1.49 -4.02 -1.09
CA CYS A 233 -1.94 -4.40 0.26
C CYS A 233 -3.44 -4.16 0.46
N MET A 234 -4.00 -3.09 -0.12
CA MET A 234 -5.45 -2.86 -0.12
C MET A 234 -6.19 -3.95 -0.91
N SER A 235 -5.67 -4.34 -2.08
CA SER A 235 -6.24 -5.43 -2.89
C SER A 235 -6.20 -6.78 -2.17
N TYR A 236 -5.11 -7.10 -1.46
CA TYR A 236 -5.04 -8.31 -0.64
C TYR A 236 -6.09 -8.32 0.46
N TYR A 237 -6.29 -7.19 1.13
CA TYR A 237 -7.31 -7.08 2.17
C TYR A 237 -8.71 -7.33 1.63
N LEU A 238 -9.08 -6.65 0.53
CA LEU A 238 -10.38 -6.83 -0.11
C LEU A 238 -10.58 -8.26 -0.63
N THR A 239 -9.55 -8.82 -1.26
CA THR A 239 -9.58 -10.20 -1.77
C THR A 239 -9.78 -11.20 -0.64
N SER A 240 -9.10 -11.03 0.50
CA SER A 240 -9.28 -11.92 1.65
C SER A 240 -10.71 -11.89 2.20
N ARG A 241 -11.37 -10.73 2.18
CA ARG A 241 -12.78 -10.61 2.60
C ARG A 241 -13.73 -11.32 1.66
N LEU A 242 -13.52 -11.21 0.35
CA LEU A 242 -14.32 -11.92 -0.66
C LEU A 242 -14.05 -13.43 -0.65
N ASP A 243 -12.79 -13.84 -0.47
CA ASP A 243 -12.39 -15.25 -0.38
C ASP A 243 -13.04 -15.96 0.82
N HIS A 244 -13.23 -15.25 1.93
CA HIS A 244 -13.98 -15.80 3.08
C HIS A 244 -15.41 -16.19 2.69
N VAL A 245 -16.12 -15.36 1.92
CA VAL A 245 -17.46 -15.65 1.43
C VAL A 245 -17.43 -16.80 0.42
N ASN A 246 -16.46 -16.79 -0.49
CA ASN A 246 -16.29 -17.85 -1.49
C ASN A 246 -16.05 -19.21 -0.85
N LYS A 247 -15.23 -19.29 0.21
CA LYS A 247 -14.99 -20.52 0.96
C LYS A 247 -16.26 -21.06 1.62
N LYS A 248 -17.11 -20.20 2.17
CA LYS A 248 -18.42 -20.60 2.73
C LYS A 248 -19.33 -21.17 1.65
N LEU A 249 -19.40 -20.52 0.48
CA LEU A 249 -20.20 -20.97 -0.66
C LEU A 249 -19.68 -22.31 -1.21
N ALA A 250 -18.36 -22.47 -1.34
CA ALA A 250 -17.75 -23.73 -1.79
C ALA A 250 -18.03 -24.88 -0.81
N ALA A 251 -17.96 -24.62 0.50
CA ALA A 251 -18.29 -25.62 1.52
C ALA A 251 -19.78 -26.01 1.54
N ALA A 252 -20.64 -25.14 1.02
CA ALA A 252 -22.08 -25.33 0.88
C ALA A 252 -22.47 -26.04 -0.44
N GLN A 253 -21.56 -26.15 -1.40
CA GLN A 253 -21.82 -26.77 -2.70
C GLN A 253 -22.30 -28.22 -2.54
N GLY A 254 -23.42 -28.55 -3.19
CA GLY A 254 -24.00 -29.90 -3.15
C GLY A 254 -24.74 -30.26 -1.85
N LYS A 255 -24.90 -29.32 -0.91
CA LYS A 255 -25.63 -29.56 0.35
C LYS A 255 -26.97 -28.84 0.35
N TYR A 256 -27.99 -29.49 0.87
CA TYR A 256 -29.27 -28.83 1.19
C TYR A 256 -29.11 -28.07 2.51
N LEU A 257 -29.15 -26.74 2.44
CA LEU A 257 -28.95 -25.85 3.58
C LEU A 257 -30.21 -25.02 3.85
N PRO A 258 -30.50 -24.69 5.11
CA PRO A 258 -31.70 -23.94 5.49
C PRO A 258 -31.68 -22.52 4.92
N GLU A 259 -32.86 -21.92 4.73
CA GLU A 259 -33.02 -20.55 4.22
C GLU A 259 -32.20 -19.52 5.01
N ILE A 260 -32.10 -19.70 6.33
CA ILE A 260 -31.31 -18.84 7.23
C ILE A 260 -29.83 -18.76 6.79
N PHE A 261 -29.26 -19.87 6.32
CA PHE A 261 -27.87 -19.90 5.83
C PHE A 261 -27.71 -19.02 4.58
N TRP A 262 -28.63 -19.13 3.62
CA TRP A 262 -28.59 -18.34 2.39
C TRP A 262 -28.81 -16.86 2.64
N LYS A 263 -29.73 -16.53 3.55
CA LYS A 263 -29.95 -15.15 4.00
C LYS A 263 -28.68 -14.57 4.63
N SER A 264 -28.07 -15.27 5.58
CA SER A 264 -26.82 -14.84 6.23
C SER A 264 -25.67 -14.66 5.22
N THR A 265 -25.50 -15.62 4.31
CA THR A 265 -24.43 -15.57 3.29
C THR A 265 -24.61 -14.39 2.33
N ARG A 266 -25.86 -14.09 1.93
CA ARG A 266 -26.17 -12.93 1.09
C ARG A 266 -25.89 -11.61 1.82
N GLU A 267 -26.23 -11.51 3.10
CA GLU A 267 -25.92 -10.34 3.92
C GLU A 267 -24.41 -10.12 4.06
N GLU A 268 -23.63 -11.18 4.29
CA GLU A 268 -22.17 -11.13 4.33
C GLU A 268 -21.57 -10.65 2.99
N TYR A 269 -22.03 -11.21 1.87
CA TYR A 269 -21.61 -10.78 0.53
C TYR A 269 -21.95 -9.31 0.26
N CYS A 270 -23.17 -8.88 0.63
CA CYS A 270 -23.59 -7.48 0.47
C CYS A 270 -22.69 -6.53 1.26
N ARG A 271 -22.31 -6.88 2.50
CA ARG A 271 -21.38 -6.09 3.31
C ARG A 271 -19.97 -6.08 2.71
N ALA A 272 -19.48 -7.22 2.22
CA ALA A 272 -18.16 -7.31 1.58
C ALA A 272 -18.09 -6.44 0.32
N THR A 273 -19.15 -6.46 -0.51
CA THR A 273 -19.23 -5.60 -1.71
C THR A 273 -19.39 -4.12 -1.39
N GLN A 274 -20.15 -3.77 -0.34
CA GLN A 274 -20.21 -2.39 0.17
C GLN A 274 -18.84 -1.92 0.66
N LEU A 275 -18.11 -2.77 1.36
CA LEU A 275 -16.75 -2.47 1.83
C LEU A 275 -15.78 -2.23 0.65
N VAL A 276 -15.84 -3.06 -0.39
CA VAL A 276 -15.05 -2.87 -1.62
C VAL A 276 -15.35 -1.50 -2.24
N ARG A 277 -16.63 -1.15 -2.40
CA ARG A 277 -17.05 0.16 -2.93
C ARG A 277 -16.52 1.31 -2.07
N LYS A 278 -16.62 1.17 -0.74
CA LYS A 278 -16.18 2.24 0.17
C LYS A 278 -14.68 2.45 0.15
N VAL A 279 -13.91 1.37 0.05
CA VAL A 279 -12.46 1.43 -0.13
C VAL A 279 -12.13 2.07 -1.48
N ASP A 280 -12.78 1.65 -2.56
CA ASP A 280 -12.55 2.16 -3.91
C ASP A 280 -12.83 3.67 -4.03
N GLU A 281 -13.92 4.17 -3.42
CA GLU A 281 -14.20 5.62 -3.33
C GLU A 281 -13.02 6.41 -2.75
N VAL A 282 -12.30 5.83 -1.79
CA VAL A 282 -11.18 6.49 -1.13
C VAL A 282 -9.89 6.36 -1.95
N ILE A 283 -9.59 5.17 -2.48
CA ILE A 283 -8.28 4.86 -3.07
C ILE A 283 -8.23 4.93 -4.61
N SER A 284 -9.38 5.05 -5.29
CA SER A 284 -9.48 5.02 -6.77
C SER A 284 -8.52 6.02 -7.45
N GLY A 285 -8.36 7.21 -6.87
CA GLY A 285 -7.40 8.20 -7.36
C GLY A 285 -5.95 7.70 -7.33
N ILE A 286 -5.54 6.98 -6.27
CA ILE A 286 -4.20 6.38 -6.16
C ILE A 286 -4.04 5.26 -7.18
N VAL A 287 -5.06 4.40 -7.31
CA VAL A 287 -5.05 3.28 -8.28
C VAL A 287 -4.85 3.80 -9.70
N PHE A 288 -5.59 4.86 -10.07
CA PHE A 288 -5.47 5.48 -11.39
C PHE A 288 -4.07 6.03 -11.65
N VAL A 289 -3.48 6.74 -10.68
CA VAL A 289 -2.16 7.35 -10.84
C VAL A 289 -1.06 6.31 -10.90
N SER A 290 -1.12 5.29 -10.04
CA SER A 290 -0.25 4.12 -10.07
C SER A 290 -0.27 3.46 -11.46
N PHE A 291 -1.47 3.18 -11.99
CA PHE A 291 -1.63 2.61 -13.31
C PHE A 291 -1.05 3.51 -14.41
N ALA A 292 -1.42 4.79 -14.43
CA ALA A 292 -0.97 5.73 -15.45
C ALA A 292 0.56 5.92 -15.44
N ASN A 293 1.16 6.03 -14.25
CA ASN A 293 2.60 6.18 -14.08
C ASN A 293 3.33 4.93 -14.59
N ASN A 294 2.90 3.74 -14.19
CA ASN A 294 3.49 2.48 -14.63
C ASN A 294 3.37 2.28 -16.14
N LEU A 295 2.20 2.60 -16.72
CA LEU A 295 2.01 2.56 -18.18
C LEU A 295 2.99 3.48 -18.91
N PHE A 296 3.13 4.73 -18.44
CA PHE A 296 4.04 5.70 -19.04
C PHE A 296 5.50 5.21 -19.03
N PHE A 297 5.97 4.70 -17.89
CA PHE A 297 7.35 4.23 -17.77
C PHE A 297 7.64 2.96 -18.57
N ILE A 298 6.68 2.04 -18.67
CA ILE A 298 6.79 0.87 -19.56
C ILE A 298 6.89 1.34 -21.02
N CYS A 299 6.05 2.27 -21.45
CA CYS A 299 6.13 2.83 -22.80
C CYS A 299 7.46 3.53 -23.07
N LEU A 300 7.98 4.29 -22.10
CA LEU A 300 9.28 4.95 -22.21
C LEU A 300 10.44 3.94 -22.32
N GLN A 301 10.42 2.88 -21.52
CA GLN A 301 11.43 1.81 -21.58
C GLN A 301 11.39 1.08 -22.93
N LEU A 302 10.19 0.79 -23.44
CA LEU A 302 10.02 0.18 -24.76
C LEU A 302 10.57 1.08 -25.87
N PHE A 303 10.28 2.38 -25.82
CA PHE A 303 10.79 3.37 -26.77
C PHE A 303 12.33 3.38 -26.78
N ASN A 304 12.95 3.51 -25.61
CA ASN A 304 14.42 3.54 -25.47
C ASN A 304 15.13 2.22 -25.84
N THR A 305 14.40 1.11 -25.94
CA THR A 305 14.95 -0.19 -26.36
C THR A 305 14.85 -0.39 -27.88
N LEU A 306 13.90 0.28 -28.52
CA LEU A 306 13.62 0.15 -29.96
C LEU A 306 14.35 1.19 -30.81
N GLU A 307 14.74 2.32 -30.21
CA GLU A 307 15.63 3.35 -30.80
C GLU A 307 17.11 2.97 -30.60
#